data_AF-A0A7W0QBL7-F1
#
_entry.id   AF-A0A7W0QBL7-F1
#
_cell.length_a   1.000
_cell.length_b   1.000
_cell.length_c   1.000
_cell.angle_alpha   90.00
_cell.angle_beta   90.00
_cell.angle_gamma   90.00
#
_symmetry.space_group_name_H-M   'P 1'
#
loop_
_entity.id
_entity.type
_entity.pdbx_description
1 polymer ?
#
loop_
_entity_poly.entity_id
_entity_poly.type
_entity_poly.pdbx_seq_one_letter_code
_entity_poly.pdbx_strand_id
1 'polypeptide(L)'
;MMKLKNLLGDVALIVALGVALGACSKGGGGNIDAFMKLDTEKAAAFNAGGTDCVAKAKSVGDWRTKNTAKYKELQKKLNAEWPKGPPKDVEEKYGEQMKANKKAVIDTMMACSSDPAFSKMMDDTRTAETP
;
A
#
# COMPACT_ATOMS: atom_id res chain seq x y z
N MET A 1 45.86 11.03 -47.99
CA MET A 1 46.12 12.35 -47.38
C MET A 1 45.01 12.67 -46.39
N MET A 2 45.38 13.17 -45.20
CA MET A 2 44.57 13.92 -44.22
C MET A 2 43.69 14.98 -44.93
N LYS A 3 42.60 15.58 -44.43
CA LYS A 3 41.98 15.88 -43.11
C LYS A 3 40.60 16.49 -43.49
N LEU A 4 39.49 16.15 -42.85
CA LEU A 4 38.93 16.78 -41.65
C LEU A 4 38.35 18.20 -41.87
N LYS A 5 37.13 18.37 -41.32
CA LYS A 5 36.43 19.60 -40.85
C LYS A 5 35.34 20.11 -41.81
N ASN A 6 34.12 20.44 -41.37
CA ASN A 6 33.44 20.50 -40.07
C ASN A 6 31.94 20.71 -40.42
N LEU A 7 31.00 19.92 -39.89
CA LEU A 7 30.27 20.11 -38.60
C LEU A 7 29.03 21.02 -38.73
N LEU A 8 27.96 20.57 -38.06
CA LEU A 8 26.64 21.18 -37.80
C LEU A 8 25.63 20.89 -38.91
N GLY A 9 24.54 20.16 -38.70
CA GLY A 9 23.88 19.58 -37.53
C GLY A 9 22.58 18.95 -38.07
N ASP A 10 21.81 18.14 -37.40
CA ASP A 10 21.82 17.62 -36.04
C ASP A 10 20.77 16.50 -36.09
N VAL A 11 21.02 15.42 -35.37
CA VAL A 11 20.02 14.37 -35.05
C VAL A 11 19.46 13.59 -36.25
N ALA A 12 20.30 12.68 -36.72
CA ALA A 12 19.81 11.36 -37.07
C ALA A 12 19.03 10.74 -35.89
N LEU A 13 18.26 9.71 -36.23
CA LEU A 13 18.12 8.50 -35.40
C LEU A 13 16.87 8.43 -34.50
N ILE A 14 15.89 7.66 -35.00
CA ILE A 14 15.08 6.72 -34.21
C ILE A 14 14.13 7.35 -33.17
N VAL A 15 12.88 7.57 -33.59
CA VAL A 15 11.71 7.45 -32.69
C VAL A 15 10.76 6.40 -33.28
N ALA A 16 11.33 5.22 -33.55
CA ALA A 16 10.60 3.96 -33.59
C ALA A 16 11.20 3.12 -32.46
N LEU A 17 10.35 2.48 -31.65
CA LEU A 17 10.67 1.74 -30.41
C LEU A 17 10.87 2.60 -29.15
N GLY A 18 9.77 3.21 -28.68
CA GLY A 18 9.56 3.50 -27.25
C GLY A 18 9.04 2.29 -26.46
N VAL A 19 9.10 1.08 -27.03
CA VAL A 19 8.69 -0.18 -26.41
C VAL A 19 9.87 -1.14 -26.45
N ALA A 20 10.85 -0.92 -25.57
CA ALA A 20 11.67 -1.96 -24.99
C ALA A 20 12.57 -1.38 -23.88
N LEU A 21 12.82 -2.18 -22.86
CA LEU A 21 13.92 -2.05 -21.88
C LEU A 21 13.66 -1.23 -20.60
N GLY A 22 12.51 -1.46 -19.97
CA GLY A 22 12.35 -1.39 -18.51
C GLY A 22 11.68 -2.63 -17.89
N ALA A 23 11.02 -3.46 -18.71
CA ALA A 23 10.24 -4.62 -18.29
C ALA A 23 11.05 -5.87 -17.89
N CYS A 24 12.34 -5.71 -17.59
CA CYS A 24 13.18 -6.77 -17.01
C CYS A 24 13.79 -6.37 -15.67
N SER A 25 13.13 -5.48 -14.93
CA SER A 25 13.21 -5.41 -13.47
C SER A 25 11.83 -5.72 -12.89
N LYS A 26 11.64 -7.00 -12.51
CA LYS A 26 10.95 -7.43 -11.28
C LYS A 26 9.60 -6.76 -11.00
N GLY A 27 8.50 -7.44 -11.34
CA GLY A 27 7.13 -6.91 -11.26
C GLY A 27 6.58 -6.69 -9.85
N GLY A 28 7.05 -5.65 -9.15
CA GLY A 28 6.74 -5.44 -7.73
C GLY A 28 6.04 -4.12 -7.35
N GLY A 29 5.75 -3.20 -8.29
CA GLY A 29 5.29 -1.83 -7.95
C GLY A 29 3.78 -1.63 -7.86
N GLY A 30 2.99 -2.19 -8.79
CA GLY A 30 1.56 -1.86 -8.89
C GLY A 30 0.71 -2.37 -7.71
N ASN A 31 0.90 -3.63 -7.33
CA ASN A 31 0.15 -4.25 -6.23
C ASN A 31 0.55 -3.66 -4.87
N ILE A 32 1.84 -3.37 -4.66
CA ILE A 32 2.31 -2.79 -3.41
C ILE A 32 1.89 -1.34 -3.24
N ASP A 33 1.97 -0.52 -4.29
CA ASP A 33 1.58 0.89 -4.19
C ASP A 33 0.08 1.01 -3.87
N ALA A 34 -0.75 0.15 -4.48
CA ALA A 34 -2.18 0.06 -4.18
C ALA A 34 -2.45 -0.45 -2.75
N PHE A 35 -1.70 -1.46 -2.30
CA PHE A 35 -1.80 -1.97 -0.93
C PHE A 35 -1.41 -0.91 0.10
N MET A 36 -0.28 -0.22 -0.12
CA MET A 36 0.21 0.82 0.78
C MET A 36 -0.73 2.00 0.90
N LYS A 37 -1.40 2.38 -0.20
CA LYS A 37 -2.46 3.39 -0.15
C LYS A 37 -3.60 2.95 0.78
N LEU A 38 -4.12 1.74 0.60
CA LEU A 38 -5.21 1.22 1.45
C LEU A 38 -4.77 1.02 2.90
N ASP A 39 -3.54 0.56 3.13
CA ASP A 39 -2.99 0.38 4.47
C ASP A 39 -2.80 1.72 5.21
N THR A 40 -2.45 2.78 4.47
CA THR A 40 -2.35 4.14 5.03
C THR A 40 -3.72 4.72 5.32
N GLU A 41 -4.70 4.52 4.43
CA GLU A 41 -6.09 4.89 4.68
C GLU A 41 -6.66 4.14 5.89
N LYS A 42 -6.29 2.87 6.06
CA LYS A 42 -6.64 2.08 7.25
C LYS A 42 -6.03 2.71 8.50
N ALA A 43 -4.73 2.97 8.51
CA ALA A 43 -4.06 3.59 9.66
C ALA A 43 -4.68 4.94 10.03
N ALA A 44 -5.02 5.76 9.03
CA ALA A 44 -5.73 7.02 9.23
C ALA A 44 -7.12 6.78 9.85
N ALA A 45 -7.86 5.77 9.38
CA ALA A 45 -9.15 5.42 9.96
C ALA A 45 -9.06 5.00 11.43
N PHE A 46 -7.99 4.28 11.80
CA PHE A 46 -7.69 3.90 13.19
C PHE A 46 -7.25 5.09 14.04
N ASN A 47 -6.57 6.08 13.46
CA ASN A 47 -6.15 7.30 14.19
C ASN A 47 -7.22 8.39 14.27
N ALA A 48 -8.33 8.27 13.54
CA ALA A 48 -9.42 9.24 13.58
C ALA A 48 -9.99 9.41 15.00
N GLY A 49 -10.46 10.61 15.34
CA GLY A 49 -11.17 10.85 16.61
C GLY A 49 -10.31 10.94 17.88
N GLY A 50 -8.98 10.92 17.79
CA GLY A 50 -8.11 11.14 18.95
C GLY A 50 -8.21 10.00 19.98
N THR A 51 -8.75 10.27 21.17
CA THR A 51 -8.99 9.27 22.23
C THR A 51 -10.42 8.73 22.26
N ASP A 52 -11.32 9.21 21.38
CA ASP A 52 -12.72 8.79 21.32
C ASP A 52 -12.86 7.43 20.60
N CYS A 53 -13.12 6.37 21.37
CA CYS A 53 -13.26 5.02 20.85
C CYS A 53 -14.54 4.81 20.02
N VAL A 54 -15.60 5.59 20.24
CA VAL A 54 -16.83 5.52 19.44
C VAL A 54 -16.60 6.15 18.07
N ALA A 55 -15.92 7.30 18.03
CA ALA A 55 -15.51 7.94 16.77
C ALA A 55 -14.55 7.04 15.97
N LYS A 56 -13.57 6.42 16.64
CA LYS A 56 -12.69 5.40 16.04
C LYS A 56 -13.48 4.21 15.53
N ALA A 57 -14.43 3.69 16.32
CA ALA A 57 -15.27 2.57 15.92
C ALA A 57 -15.96 2.87 14.59
N LYS A 58 -16.62 4.02 14.49
CA LYS A 58 -17.28 4.45 13.25
C LYS A 58 -16.30 4.54 12.08
N SER A 59 -15.17 5.22 12.25
CA SER A 59 -14.18 5.43 11.19
C SER A 59 -13.57 4.12 10.69
N VAL A 60 -13.17 3.23 11.61
CA VAL A 60 -12.64 1.91 11.28
C VAL A 60 -13.73 1.06 10.63
N GLY A 61 -14.96 1.09 11.13
CA GLY A 61 -16.10 0.38 10.54
C GLY A 61 -16.36 0.80 9.10
N ASP A 62 -16.45 2.11 8.85
CA ASP A 62 -16.64 2.67 7.51
C ASP A 62 -15.52 2.25 6.55
N TRP A 63 -14.27 2.23 7.03
CA TRP A 63 -13.14 1.76 6.23
C TRP A 63 -13.24 0.26 5.92
N ARG A 64 -13.53 -0.57 6.92
CA ARG A 64 -13.62 -2.04 6.78
C ARG A 64 -14.71 -2.44 5.80
N THR A 65 -15.91 -1.88 5.93
CA THR A 65 -17.04 -2.16 5.04
C THR A 65 -16.71 -1.85 3.57
N LYS A 66 -15.92 -0.80 3.31
CA LYS A 66 -15.56 -0.39 1.94
C LYS A 66 -14.37 -1.14 1.36
N ASN A 67 -13.36 -1.44 2.19
CA ASN A 67 -12.02 -1.77 1.69
C ASN A 67 -11.53 -3.18 2.04
N THR A 68 -12.14 -3.89 3.00
CA THR A 68 -11.62 -5.18 3.48
C THR A 68 -11.40 -6.21 2.36
N ALA A 69 -12.37 -6.35 1.43
CA ALA A 69 -12.27 -7.33 0.35
C ALA A 69 -11.02 -7.07 -0.54
N LYS A 70 -10.88 -5.84 -1.01
CA LYS A 70 -9.75 -5.42 -1.85
C LYS A 70 -8.41 -5.47 -1.10
N TYR A 71 -8.41 -5.07 0.17
CA TYR A 71 -7.22 -5.14 1.02
C TYR A 71 -6.73 -6.58 1.17
N LYS A 72 -7.64 -7.54 1.44
CA LYS A 72 -7.31 -8.97 1.54
C LYS A 72 -6.82 -9.55 0.21
N GLU A 73 -7.43 -9.16 -0.90
CA GLU A 73 -7.01 -9.60 -2.23
C GLU A 73 -5.56 -9.18 -2.53
N LEU A 74 -5.23 -7.91 -2.32
CA LEU A 74 -3.88 -7.38 -2.51
C LEU A 74 -2.89 -8.01 -1.53
N GLN A 75 -3.27 -8.14 -0.25
CA GLN A 75 -2.44 -8.79 0.76
C GLN A 75 -2.12 -10.25 0.36
N LYS A 76 -3.10 -10.99 -0.14
CA LYS A 76 -2.90 -12.38 -0.59
C LYS A 76 -1.96 -12.46 -1.79
N LYS A 77 -2.10 -11.55 -2.77
CA LYS A 77 -1.20 -11.46 -3.93
C LYS A 77 0.23 -11.17 -3.48
N LEU A 78 0.43 -10.16 -2.63
CA LEU A 78 1.75 -9.79 -2.11
C LEU A 78 2.39 -10.92 -1.28
N ASN A 79 1.62 -11.59 -0.43
CA ASN A 79 2.13 -12.74 0.34
C ASN A 79 2.56 -13.91 -0.56
N ALA A 80 1.86 -14.13 -1.68
CA ALA A 80 2.23 -15.15 -2.65
C ALA A 80 3.46 -14.74 -3.48
N GLU A 81 3.58 -13.47 -3.83
CA GLU A 81 4.75 -12.91 -4.53
C GLU A 81 5.99 -12.91 -3.61
N TRP A 82 5.79 -12.70 -2.30
CA TRP A 82 6.83 -12.48 -1.31
C TRP A 82 6.77 -13.47 -0.14
N PRO A 83 6.98 -14.78 -0.38
CA PRO A 83 6.82 -15.81 0.65
C PRO A 83 7.83 -15.69 1.81
N LYS A 84 8.92 -14.93 1.62
CA LYS A 84 9.94 -14.63 2.65
C LYS A 84 9.81 -13.23 3.24
N GLY A 85 8.72 -12.51 2.93
CA GLY A 85 8.56 -11.10 3.26
C GLY A 85 8.99 -10.17 2.12
N PRO A 86 8.73 -8.86 2.27
CA PRO A 86 8.93 -7.88 1.21
C PRO A 86 10.37 -7.84 0.69
N PRO A 87 10.58 -7.65 -0.61
CA PRO A 87 11.90 -7.40 -1.18
C PRO A 87 12.57 -6.17 -0.55
N LYS A 88 13.91 -6.15 -0.51
CA LYS A 88 14.68 -5.06 0.10
C LYS A 88 14.32 -3.66 -0.44
N ASP A 89 14.06 -3.54 -1.73
CA ASP A 89 13.64 -2.28 -2.36
C ASP A 89 12.27 -1.79 -1.88
N VAL A 90 11.36 -2.72 -1.58
CA VAL A 90 10.06 -2.41 -0.97
C VAL A 90 10.25 -2.01 0.50
N GLU A 91 11.11 -2.71 1.24
CA GLU A 91 11.43 -2.36 2.62
C GLU A 91 12.07 -0.97 2.74
N GLU A 92 12.99 -0.63 1.84
CA GLU A 92 13.63 0.69 1.79
C GLU A 92 12.62 1.79 1.45
N LYS A 93 11.68 1.53 0.54
CA LYS A 93 10.68 2.52 0.12
C LYS A 93 9.54 2.69 1.14
N TYR A 94 9.03 1.60 1.69
CA TYR A 94 7.77 1.57 2.45
C TYR A 94 7.90 1.06 3.88
N GLY A 95 9.05 0.53 4.30
CA GLY A 95 9.21 -0.15 5.59
C GLY A 95 8.83 0.73 6.79
N GLU A 96 9.26 1.99 6.80
CA GLU A 96 8.90 2.93 7.88
C GLU A 96 7.40 3.25 7.88
N GLN A 97 6.79 3.41 6.70
CA GLN A 97 5.35 3.64 6.57
C GLN A 97 4.52 2.42 7.01
N MET A 98 4.92 1.21 6.62
CA MET A 98 4.28 -0.04 7.07
C MET A 98 4.35 -0.19 8.59
N LYS A 99 5.50 0.14 9.21
CA LYS A 99 5.66 0.13 10.67
C LYS A 99 4.74 1.14 11.34
N ALA A 100 4.68 2.37 10.82
CA ALA A 100 3.82 3.43 11.34
C ALA A 100 2.33 3.05 11.23
N ASN A 101 1.90 2.51 10.09
CA ASN A 101 0.53 2.06 9.86
C ASN A 101 0.15 0.92 10.82
N LYS A 102 1.04 -0.07 10.97
CA LYS A 102 0.86 -1.17 11.93
C LYS A 102 0.76 -0.65 13.37
N LYS A 103 1.60 0.31 13.74
CA LYS A 103 1.58 0.91 15.07
C LYS A 103 0.26 1.60 15.36
N ALA A 104 -0.26 2.41 14.43
CA ALA A 104 -1.57 3.07 14.57
C ALA A 104 -2.71 2.08 14.85
N VAL A 105 -2.71 0.95 14.13
CA VAL A 105 -3.68 -0.13 14.33
C VAL A 105 -3.53 -0.75 15.72
N ILE A 106 -2.31 -1.12 16.12
CA ILE A 106 -2.04 -1.78 17.41
C ILE A 106 -2.35 -0.85 18.58
N ASP A 107 -1.90 0.40 18.53
CA ASP A 107 -2.15 1.39 19.59
C ASP A 107 -3.65 1.59 19.81
N THR A 108 -4.41 1.72 18.73
CA THR A 108 -5.86 1.88 18.81
C THR A 108 -6.56 0.60 19.29
N MET A 109 -6.12 -0.57 18.83
CA MET A 109 -6.62 -1.86 19.34
C MET A 109 -6.39 -1.97 20.84
N MET A 110 -5.21 -1.60 21.34
CA MET A 110 -4.92 -1.61 22.77
C MET A 110 -5.78 -0.59 23.53
N ALA A 111 -5.85 0.65 23.04
CA ALA A 111 -6.57 1.75 23.70
C ALA A 111 -8.08 1.51 23.76
N CYS A 112 -8.70 0.94 22.71
CA CYS A 112 -10.14 0.76 22.61
C CYS A 112 -10.61 -0.70 22.77
N SER A 113 -9.72 -1.62 23.14
CA SER A 113 -10.04 -3.06 23.27
C SER A 113 -11.19 -3.36 24.22
N SER A 114 -11.38 -2.54 25.25
CA SER A 114 -12.45 -2.68 26.25
C SER A 114 -13.69 -1.82 25.98
N ASP A 115 -13.67 -1.02 24.92
CA ASP A 115 -14.82 -0.18 24.54
C ASP A 115 -15.89 -1.02 23.81
N PRO A 116 -17.12 -1.09 24.33
CA PRO A 116 -18.16 -1.94 23.74
C PRO A 116 -18.53 -1.57 22.30
N ALA A 117 -18.51 -0.29 21.94
CA ALA A 117 -18.83 0.14 20.58
C ALA A 117 -17.74 -0.27 19.60
N PHE A 118 -16.48 -0.15 20.02
CA PHE A 118 -15.33 -0.59 19.24
C PHE A 118 -15.31 -2.11 19.07
N SER A 119 -15.51 -2.88 20.15
CA SER A 119 -15.61 -4.35 20.08
C SER A 119 -16.75 -4.80 19.17
N LYS A 120 -17.94 -4.21 19.33
CA LYS A 120 -19.09 -4.53 18.49
C LYS A 120 -18.82 -4.25 17.02
N MET A 121 -18.24 -3.10 16.70
CA MET A 121 -17.87 -2.79 15.30
C MET A 121 -16.90 -3.82 14.73
N MET A 122 -15.88 -4.22 15.50
CA MET A 122 -14.92 -5.23 15.06
C MET A 122 -15.58 -6.59 14.81
N ASP A 123 -16.57 -6.97 15.61
CA ASP A 123 -17.35 -8.20 15.41
C ASP A 123 -18.28 -8.09 14.20
N ASP A 124 -19.07 -7.02 14.08
CA ASP A 124 -20.01 -6.79 12.97
C ASP A 124 -19.28 -6.77 11.62
N THR A 125 -18.12 -6.12 11.58
CA THR A 125 -17.31 -6.03 10.37
C THR A 125 -16.42 -7.23 10.14
N ARG A 126 -16.32 -8.19 11.08
CA ARG A 126 -15.70 -9.50 10.89
C ARG A 126 -16.70 -10.51 10.33
N THR A 127 -17.94 -10.50 10.82
CA THR A 127 -19.00 -11.42 10.37
C THR A 127 -19.47 -11.11 8.96
N ALA A 128 -19.49 -9.83 8.56
CA ALA A 128 -19.71 -9.40 7.19
C ALA A 128 -18.61 -9.84 6.20
N GLU A 129 -17.53 -10.49 6.67
CA GLU A 129 -16.42 -10.99 5.86
C GLU A 129 -16.57 -12.46 5.42
N THR A 130 -17.70 -13.11 5.72
CA THR A 130 -17.99 -14.52 5.37
C THR A 130 -19.21 -14.58 4.43
N PRO A 131 -19.10 -15.14 3.21
CA PRO A 131 -20.26 -15.60 2.45
C PRO A 131 -21.02 -16.72 3.15
#